data_AF-A0A973QVN4-F1
#
_entry.id   AF-A0A973QVN4-F1
#
_cell.length_a   1.000
_cell.length_b   1.000
_cell.length_c   1.000
_cell.angle_alpha   90.00
_cell.angle_beta   90.00
_cell.angle_gamma   90.00
#
_symmetry.space_group_name_H-M   'P 1'
#
loop_
_entity.id
_entity.type
_entity.pdbx_description
1 polymer ?
#
loop_
_entity_poly.entity_id
_entity_poly.type
_entity_poly.pdbx_seq_one_letter_code
_entity_poly.pdbx_strand_id
1 'polypeptide(L)'
;MDLNDVLRCLKEAEADRRRPELCGGRYVSVANRYAYDDASPLPLDLFDGVDDEECEECDILTGLGEATSVYDALGILASTVLDEVGDPPDEEDMSEADLQRLEGIGSPEHRALACLLMGYEGAIDVDTSAGAGWFAGARIVLLSTAVPPNQEADYGILELQPTGEPTDADRALMDAAEAGDTDALSEALSEGARVNALDERGMSALHIAVAHRQASAVTALLAAGADPALQAAYNNAPQFASLDDSERVTAGAERLEDAGHLAILRTLIDAEAPINAQNRDGSTLLDLAIATHPYPEETIRHLVGKGARSIRLTDPDFGRLLAVLPYSDGRQALETRVSQLRFLLESGARPEDAEAAAQRPWLRAQDGPALHALLHFTGYYEREVPGDILLALVDLLVRHGVRDTSYQGSTALECAEEWVKNGHANYEPVVRRLREAATEGGV
;
A
#
# COMPACT_ATOMS: atom_id res chain seq x y z
N MET A 1 2.77 -11.58 -7.83
CA MET A 1 2.04 -11.95 -9.06
C MET A 1 1.38 -13.28 -8.80
N ASP A 2 0.17 -13.52 -9.29
CA ASP A 2 -0.44 -14.86 -9.23
C ASP A 2 0.04 -15.73 -10.40
N LEU A 3 -0.32 -17.02 -10.39
CA LEU A 3 0.03 -17.97 -11.46
C LEU A 3 -0.42 -17.47 -12.85
N ASN A 4 -1.61 -16.89 -12.95
CA ASN A 4 -2.13 -16.43 -14.25
C ASN A 4 -1.32 -15.25 -14.79
N ASP A 5 -0.90 -14.33 -13.91
CA ASP A 5 -0.04 -13.21 -14.27
C ASP A 5 1.35 -13.67 -14.74
N VAL A 6 1.93 -14.69 -14.10
CA VAL A 6 3.23 -15.26 -14.52
C VAL A 6 3.09 -15.94 -15.88
N LEU A 7 2.08 -16.79 -16.07
CA LEU A 7 1.83 -17.45 -17.37
C LEU A 7 1.57 -16.42 -18.48
N ARG A 8 0.88 -15.33 -18.16
CA ARG A 8 0.69 -14.21 -19.08
C ARG A 8 2.01 -13.54 -19.45
N CYS A 9 2.90 -13.29 -18.49
CA CYS A 9 4.23 -12.74 -18.77
C CYS A 9 5.04 -13.63 -19.70
N LEU A 10 5.00 -14.96 -19.54
CA LEU A 10 5.67 -15.89 -20.44
C LEU A 10 5.14 -15.78 -21.88
N LYS A 11 3.81 -15.71 -22.06
CA LYS A 11 3.19 -15.48 -23.38
C LYS A 11 3.55 -14.13 -23.99
N GLU A 12 3.61 -13.09 -23.16
CA GLU A 12 4.01 -11.75 -23.56
C GLU A 12 5.49 -11.70 -23.99
N ALA A 13 6.36 -12.47 -23.33
CA ALA A 13 7.76 -12.63 -23.72
C ALA A 13 7.91 -13.27 -25.10
N GLU A 14 7.22 -14.39 -25.34
CA GLU A 14 7.23 -15.11 -26.63
C GLU A 14 6.69 -14.24 -27.78
N ALA A 15 5.73 -13.38 -27.48
CA ALA A 15 5.11 -12.50 -28.46
C ALA A 15 5.82 -11.14 -28.63
N ASP A 16 6.91 -10.90 -27.89
CA ASP A 16 7.61 -9.61 -27.81
C ASP A 16 6.68 -8.42 -27.50
N ARG A 17 5.69 -8.67 -26.63
CA ARG A 17 4.71 -7.66 -26.17
C ARG A 17 4.94 -7.35 -24.70
N ARG A 18 6.16 -6.95 -24.37
CA ARG A 18 6.57 -6.63 -23.00
C ARG A 18 5.84 -5.39 -22.48
N ARG A 19 5.32 -5.49 -21.26
CA ARG A 19 4.70 -4.38 -20.53
C ARG A 19 5.78 -3.40 -20.04
N PRO A 20 5.68 -2.10 -20.36
CA PRO A 20 6.66 -1.10 -19.93
C PRO A 20 6.87 -1.07 -18.42
N GLU A 21 5.80 -1.27 -17.64
CA GLU A 21 5.83 -1.27 -16.18
C GLU A 21 6.57 -2.47 -15.55
N LEU A 22 6.91 -3.50 -16.34
CA LEU A 22 7.68 -4.66 -15.90
C LEU A 22 9.11 -4.68 -16.48
N CYS A 23 9.54 -3.56 -17.08
CA CYS A 23 10.83 -3.39 -17.74
C CYS A 23 11.60 -2.22 -17.11
N GLY A 24 12.94 -2.31 -17.05
CA GLY A 24 13.80 -1.24 -16.56
C GLY A 24 14.08 -1.24 -15.06
N GLY A 25 13.74 -2.31 -14.34
CA GLY A 25 14.15 -2.55 -12.95
C GLY A 25 15.44 -3.36 -12.85
N ARG A 26 15.99 -3.53 -11.65
CA ARG A 26 17.06 -4.51 -11.39
C ARG A 26 16.42 -5.72 -10.74
N TYR A 27 16.54 -6.89 -11.34
CA TYR A 27 15.98 -8.14 -10.83
C TYR A 27 17.10 -9.14 -10.58
N VAL A 28 16.94 -10.01 -9.59
CA VAL A 28 17.83 -11.15 -9.37
C VAL A 28 16.99 -12.40 -9.25
N SER A 29 17.27 -13.36 -10.12
CA SER A 29 16.71 -14.70 -10.01
C SER A 29 17.54 -15.48 -9.00
N VAL A 30 16.89 -16.18 -8.07
CA VAL A 30 17.54 -16.99 -7.02
C VAL A 30 16.95 -18.40 -6.97
N ALA A 31 17.68 -19.32 -6.38
CA ALA A 31 17.20 -20.64 -5.97
C ALA A 31 17.59 -20.90 -4.51
N ASN A 32 16.65 -21.35 -3.68
CA ASN A 32 16.94 -21.88 -2.35
C ASN A 32 17.56 -23.27 -2.51
N ARG A 33 18.76 -23.46 -1.95
CA ARG A 33 19.47 -24.72 -1.97
C ARG A 33 19.78 -25.14 -0.54
N TYR A 34 19.32 -26.33 -0.15
CA TYR A 34 19.78 -26.98 1.07
C TYR A 34 21.28 -27.26 0.98
N ALA A 35 22.06 -26.68 1.89
CA ALA A 35 23.50 -26.82 1.94
C ALA A 35 23.93 -28.25 2.31
N TYR A 36 24.17 -29.08 1.30
CA TYR A 36 24.92 -30.33 1.45
C TYR A 36 26.25 -30.34 0.70
N ASP A 37 26.56 -29.30 -0.07
CA ASP A 37 27.76 -29.26 -0.92
C ASP A 37 28.48 -27.91 -0.81
N ASP A 38 29.82 -27.96 -0.95
CA ASP A 38 30.83 -26.86 -0.84
C ASP A 38 30.65 -25.73 -1.90
N ALA A 39 29.43 -25.46 -2.36
CA ALA A 39 29.14 -24.37 -3.28
C ALA A 39 29.29 -23.04 -2.54
N SER A 40 30.36 -22.31 -2.86
CA SER A 40 30.55 -20.95 -2.37
C SER A 40 29.36 -20.08 -2.82
N PRO A 41 28.64 -19.41 -1.90
CA PRO A 41 27.60 -18.46 -2.29
C PRO A 41 28.23 -17.41 -3.21
N LEU A 42 27.49 -17.00 -4.24
CA LEU A 42 27.93 -15.87 -5.06
C LEU A 42 28.10 -14.66 -4.14
N PRO A 43 29.22 -13.91 -4.26
CA PRO A 43 29.37 -12.64 -3.58
C PRO A 43 28.50 -11.63 -4.35
N LEU A 44 27.20 -11.65 -4.08
CA LEU A 44 26.40 -10.46 -4.29
C LEU A 44 26.66 -9.60 -3.06
N ASP A 45 27.14 -8.37 -3.24
CA ASP A 45 27.32 -7.36 -2.18
C ASP A 45 26.00 -7.04 -1.40
N LEU A 46 24.90 -7.74 -1.72
CA LEU A 46 23.64 -7.78 -0.98
C LEU A 46 23.72 -8.56 0.34
N PHE A 47 24.72 -9.44 0.52
CA PHE A 47 24.87 -10.29 1.71
C PHE A 47 25.91 -9.76 2.72
N ASP A 48 26.54 -8.62 2.45
CA ASP A 48 27.61 -8.06 3.28
C ASP A 48 27.00 -7.46 4.56
N GLY A 49 26.97 -8.25 5.63
CA GLY A 49 26.41 -7.84 6.93
C GLY A 49 25.60 -8.89 7.69
N VAL A 50 25.43 -10.10 7.15
CA VAL A 50 24.89 -11.23 7.93
C VAL A 50 26.05 -11.83 8.72
N ASP A 51 26.11 -11.59 10.03
CA ASP A 51 27.14 -12.17 10.91
C ASP A 51 27.14 -13.70 10.74
N ASP A 52 28.25 -14.24 10.21
CA ASP A 52 28.49 -15.66 9.87
C ASP A 52 28.46 -16.63 11.08
N GLU A 53 28.16 -16.18 12.31
CA GLU A 53 28.56 -16.95 13.50
C GLU A 53 27.55 -17.95 14.08
N GLU A 54 26.25 -17.95 13.75
CA GLU A 54 25.33 -18.98 14.30
C GLU A 54 24.17 -19.34 13.37
N CYS A 55 24.42 -20.14 12.33
CA CYS A 55 23.36 -20.71 11.49
C CYS A 55 23.72 -22.15 11.09
N GLU A 56 23.56 -23.12 12.02
CA GLU A 56 23.87 -24.54 11.75
C GLU A 56 22.84 -25.27 10.85
N GLU A 57 21.72 -24.63 10.48
CA GLU A 57 20.74 -25.15 9.50
C GLU A 57 20.03 -23.96 8.81
N CYS A 58 20.65 -23.32 7.81
CA CYS A 58 20.05 -22.15 7.15
C CYS A 58 19.98 -22.32 5.62
N ASP A 59 18.79 -22.09 5.07
CA ASP A 59 18.48 -22.01 3.64
C ASP A 59 19.46 -21.08 2.92
N ILE A 60 20.28 -21.60 1.99
CA ILE A 60 21.22 -20.78 1.22
C ILE A 60 20.57 -20.40 -0.11
N LEU A 61 20.15 -19.14 -0.22
CA LEU A 61 19.71 -18.57 -1.49
C LEU A 61 20.90 -18.36 -2.42
N THR A 62 20.92 -19.10 -3.52
CA THR A 62 21.93 -19.01 -4.57
C THR A 62 21.44 -18.10 -5.70
N GLY A 63 22.21 -17.07 -6.04
CA GLY A 63 21.91 -16.22 -7.20
C GLY A 63 22.07 -16.99 -8.53
N LEU A 64 21.07 -16.91 -9.39
CA LEU A 64 21.06 -17.50 -10.73
C LEU A 64 21.46 -16.49 -11.81
N GLY A 65 21.17 -15.20 -11.59
CA GLY A 65 21.58 -14.13 -12.48
C GLY A 65 20.82 -12.82 -12.24
N GLU A 66 21.38 -11.72 -12.75
CA GLU A 66 20.74 -10.41 -12.76
C GLU A 66 19.94 -10.19 -14.06
N ALA A 67 18.85 -9.45 -13.95
CA ALA A 67 17.94 -9.14 -15.05
C ALA A 67 17.48 -7.69 -15.00
N THR A 68 17.15 -7.13 -16.17
CA THR A 68 16.65 -5.75 -16.30
C THR A 68 15.14 -5.63 -16.45
N SER A 69 14.45 -6.77 -16.45
CA SER A 69 12.99 -6.86 -16.53
C SER A 69 12.49 -8.15 -15.89
N VAL A 70 11.22 -8.19 -15.48
CA VAL A 70 10.58 -9.44 -15.01
C VAL A 70 10.64 -10.53 -16.07
N TYR A 71 10.55 -10.14 -17.36
CA TYR A 71 10.64 -11.07 -18.48
C TYR A 71 12.01 -11.74 -18.57
N ASP A 72 13.09 -10.97 -18.40
CA ASP A 72 14.45 -11.52 -18.44
C ASP A 72 14.72 -12.39 -17.20
N ALA A 73 14.21 -11.99 -16.03
CA ALA A 73 14.32 -12.78 -14.80
C ALA A 73 13.59 -14.13 -14.91
N LEU A 74 12.38 -14.13 -15.49
CA LEU A 74 11.63 -15.36 -15.81
C LEU A 74 12.39 -16.22 -16.83
N GLY A 75 13.06 -15.62 -17.80
CA GLY A 75 13.89 -16.34 -18.77
C GLY A 75 15.09 -17.04 -18.11
N ILE A 76 15.76 -16.37 -17.17
CA ILE A 76 16.85 -16.98 -16.37
C ILE A 76 16.32 -18.19 -15.59
N LEU A 77 15.20 -18.03 -14.89
CA LEU A 77 14.57 -19.12 -14.15
C LEU A 77 14.16 -20.27 -15.07
N ALA A 78 13.55 -19.96 -16.21
CA ALA A 78 13.09 -20.94 -17.18
C ALA A 78 14.24 -21.79 -17.73
N SER A 79 15.38 -21.17 -18.01
CA SER A 79 16.60 -21.89 -18.40
C SER A 79 17.09 -22.81 -17.28
N THR A 80 17.17 -22.32 -16.04
CA THR A 80 17.60 -23.13 -14.89
C THR A 80 16.65 -24.30 -14.64
N VAL A 81 15.34 -24.07 -14.70
CA VAL A 81 14.34 -25.12 -14.52
C VAL A 81 14.46 -26.19 -15.61
N LEU A 82 14.63 -25.82 -16.87
CA LEU A 82 14.83 -26.80 -17.94
C LEU A 82 16.10 -27.63 -17.71
N ASP A 83 17.19 -27.00 -17.26
CA ASP A 83 18.46 -27.69 -16.98
C ASP A 83 18.37 -28.65 -15.78
N GLU A 84 17.63 -28.29 -14.72
CA GLU A 84 17.55 -29.05 -13.47
C GLU A 84 16.40 -30.06 -13.44
N VAL A 85 15.21 -29.68 -13.90
CA VAL A 85 13.98 -30.49 -13.87
C VAL A 85 13.82 -31.31 -15.16
N GLY A 86 14.29 -30.77 -16.28
CA GLY A 86 14.22 -31.44 -17.59
C GLY A 86 13.00 -31.02 -18.43
N ASP A 87 12.77 -31.79 -19.48
CA ASP A 87 11.75 -31.48 -20.50
C ASP A 87 10.32 -31.51 -19.91
N PRO A 88 9.42 -30.62 -20.37
CA PRO A 88 8.03 -30.62 -19.94
C PRO A 88 7.32 -31.93 -20.32
N PRO A 89 6.26 -32.32 -19.58
CA PRO A 89 5.49 -33.53 -19.88
C PRO A 89 4.91 -33.51 -21.30
N ASP A 90 4.75 -34.70 -21.87
CA ASP A 90 4.11 -34.87 -23.17
C ASP A 90 2.67 -34.36 -23.13
N GLU A 91 2.22 -33.71 -24.20
CA GLU A 91 0.87 -33.10 -24.26
C GLU A 91 -0.27 -34.12 -24.04
N GLU A 92 -0.02 -35.39 -24.30
CA GLU A 92 -0.96 -36.50 -24.10
C GLU A 92 -1.27 -36.76 -22.61
N ASP A 93 -0.33 -36.39 -21.72
CA ASP A 93 -0.47 -36.56 -20.27
C ASP A 93 -1.09 -35.32 -19.58
N MET A 94 -1.42 -34.28 -20.36
CA MET A 94 -1.95 -33.02 -19.86
C MET A 94 -3.48 -32.89 -19.99
N SER A 95 -4.10 -32.09 -19.11
CA SER A 95 -5.53 -31.81 -19.22
C SER A 95 -5.79 -30.76 -20.33
N GLU A 96 -6.95 -30.81 -20.97
CA GLU A 96 -7.35 -29.82 -21.99
C GLU A 96 -7.32 -28.38 -21.44
N ALA A 97 -7.64 -28.21 -20.15
CA ALA A 97 -7.59 -26.92 -19.48
C ALA A 97 -6.16 -26.39 -19.29
N ASP A 98 -5.18 -27.28 -19.11
CA ASP A 98 -3.78 -26.90 -18.92
C ASP A 98 -3.07 -26.67 -20.26
N LEU A 99 -3.41 -27.47 -21.28
CA LEU A 99 -3.02 -27.19 -22.67
C LEU A 99 -3.53 -25.81 -23.13
N GLN A 100 -4.78 -25.47 -22.78
CA GLN A 100 -5.34 -24.15 -23.05
C GLN A 100 -4.60 -23.01 -22.31
N ARG A 101 -4.08 -23.27 -21.10
CA ARG A 101 -3.23 -22.32 -20.37
C ARG A 101 -1.86 -22.16 -20.99
N LEU A 102 -1.28 -23.22 -21.54
CA LEU A 102 0.01 -23.19 -22.24
C LEU A 102 -0.06 -22.61 -23.66
N GLU A 103 -1.25 -22.44 -24.23
CA GLU A 103 -1.39 -21.89 -25.58
C GLU A 103 -0.67 -20.52 -25.69
N GLY A 104 0.28 -20.44 -26.63
CA GLY A 104 1.13 -19.25 -26.84
C GLY A 104 2.49 -19.29 -26.13
N ILE A 105 2.81 -20.36 -25.38
CA ILE A 105 4.14 -20.60 -24.80
C ILE A 105 4.84 -21.69 -25.61
N GLY A 106 5.76 -21.29 -26.49
CA GLY A 106 6.42 -22.18 -27.45
C GLY A 106 7.83 -22.61 -27.05
N SER A 107 8.59 -21.73 -26.39
CA SER A 107 9.93 -22.03 -25.86
C SER A 107 9.89 -23.25 -24.90
N PRO A 108 10.80 -24.23 -25.07
CA PRO A 108 10.91 -25.36 -24.15
C PRO A 108 11.25 -24.91 -22.73
N GLU A 109 12.08 -23.87 -22.57
CA GLU A 109 12.43 -23.27 -21.29
C GLU A 109 11.18 -22.72 -20.60
N HIS A 110 10.42 -21.84 -21.28
CA HIS A 110 9.21 -21.24 -20.71
C HIS A 110 8.12 -22.30 -20.43
N ARG A 111 8.03 -23.35 -21.25
CA ARG A 111 7.09 -24.46 -21.02
C ARG A 111 7.50 -25.29 -19.79
N ALA A 112 8.78 -25.58 -19.60
CA ALA A 112 9.26 -26.28 -18.42
C ALA A 112 8.89 -25.52 -17.14
N LEU A 113 9.17 -24.21 -17.10
CA LEU A 113 8.77 -23.36 -15.98
C LEU A 113 7.24 -23.32 -15.80
N ALA A 114 6.46 -23.19 -16.88
CA ALA A 114 5.00 -23.16 -16.78
C ALA A 114 4.42 -24.50 -16.27
N CYS A 115 4.96 -25.64 -16.71
CA CYS A 115 4.53 -26.97 -16.26
C CYS A 115 4.90 -27.20 -14.80
N LEU A 116 6.11 -26.79 -14.39
CA LEU A 116 6.50 -26.74 -12.98
C LEU A 116 5.45 -25.96 -12.20
N LEU A 117 5.15 -24.72 -12.60
CA LEU A 117 4.20 -23.80 -11.94
C LEU A 117 2.74 -24.27 -11.91
N MET A 118 2.33 -25.15 -12.82
CA MET A 118 0.99 -25.76 -12.83
C MET A 118 0.93 -27.04 -11.97
N GLY A 119 2.06 -27.48 -11.44
CA GLY A 119 2.17 -28.60 -10.52
C GLY A 119 2.29 -29.97 -11.17
N TYR A 120 2.76 -30.02 -12.42
CA TYR A 120 3.00 -31.29 -13.12
C TYR A 120 4.18 -32.09 -12.56
N GLU A 121 5.08 -31.42 -11.85
CA GLU A 121 6.23 -32.02 -11.16
C GLU A 121 6.06 -32.05 -9.62
N GLY A 122 4.94 -31.55 -9.08
CA GLY A 122 4.67 -31.50 -7.63
C GLY A 122 3.59 -30.48 -7.24
N ALA A 123 3.03 -30.56 -6.03
CA ALA A 123 2.08 -29.55 -5.56
C ALA A 123 2.79 -28.20 -5.28
N ILE A 124 2.18 -27.10 -5.69
CA ILE A 124 2.72 -25.75 -5.48
C ILE A 124 1.93 -25.04 -4.40
N ASP A 125 2.67 -24.38 -3.51
CA ASP A 125 2.17 -23.27 -2.71
C ASP A 125 2.90 -21.99 -3.14
N VAL A 126 2.13 -20.98 -3.56
CA VAL A 126 2.71 -19.67 -3.89
C VAL A 126 2.67 -18.85 -2.60
N ASP A 127 3.68 -19.03 -1.76
CA ASP A 127 3.83 -18.17 -0.59
C ASP A 127 4.49 -16.85 -0.98
N THR A 128 3.76 -15.75 -0.75
CA THR A 128 4.24 -14.37 -0.98
C THR A 128 4.68 -13.69 0.32
N SER A 129 4.66 -14.41 1.45
CA SER A 129 4.86 -13.88 2.80
C SER A 129 6.19 -14.29 3.44
N ALA A 130 6.82 -15.37 3.00
CA ALA A 130 8.14 -15.80 3.48
C ALA A 130 9.27 -14.96 2.87
N GLY A 131 10.19 -14.46 3.71
CA GLY A 131 11.43 -13.81 3.25
C GLY A 131 11.47 -12.27 3.28
N ALA A 132 10.37 -11.59 3.63
CA ALA A 132 10.32 -10.12 3.73
C ALA A 132 11.32 -9.49 4.74
N GLY A 133 11.95 -10.31 5.60
CA GLY A 133 12.94 -9.87 6.59
C GLY A 133 14.41 -9.92 6.12
N TRP A 134 14.77 -10.71 5.11
CA TRP A 134 16.17 -10.88 4.69
C TRP A 134 16.63 -9.89 3.63
N PHE A 135 15.70 -9.41 2.79
CA PHE A 135 16.00 -8.49 1.70
C PHE A 135 15.28 -7.16 1.92
N ALA A 136 15.88 -6.31 2.74
CA ALA A 136 15.33 -4.99 3.04
C ALA A 136 15.16 -4.16 1.76
N GLY A 137 13.90 -3.97 1.33
CA GLY A 137 13.58 -3.13 0.18
C GLY A 137 13.48 -3.82 -1.17
N ALA A 138 13.60 -5.15 -1.24
CA ALA A 138 13.29 -5.93 -2.44
C ALA A 138 11.83 -6.41 -2.45
N ARG A 139 11.19 -6.44 -3.62
CA ARG A 139 9.91 -7.16 -3.78
C ARG A 139 10.22 -8.59 -4.21
N ILE A 140 9.83 -9.55 -3.40
CA ILE A 140 10.12 -10.97 -3.63
C ILE A 140 8.88 -11.64 -4.20
N VAL A 141 9.05 -12.34 -5.32
CA VAL A 141 8.10 -13.35 -5.79
C VAL A 141 8.79 -14.69 -5.63
N LEU A 142 8.40 -15.46 -4.62
CA LEU A 142 8.83 -16.84 -4.47
C LEU A 142 7.95 -17.73 -5.35
N LEU A 143 8.60 -18.67 -6.02
CA LEU A 143 8.05 -19.73 -6.84
C LEU A 143 8.55 -21.04 -6.21
N SER A 144 7.83 -21.54 -5.21
CA SER A 144 8.19 -22.75 -4.45
C SER A 144 7.49 -23.98 -5.02
N THR A 145 8.19 -25.11 -5.00
CA THR A 145 7.59 -26.44 -5.19
C THR A 145 7.81 -27.27 -3.93
N ALA A 146 6.75 -27.84 -3.35
CA ALA A 146 6.83 -28.53 -2.07
C ALA A 146 6.87 -30.06 -2.22
N VAL A 147 7.94 -30.75 -1.78
CA VAL A 147 7.87 -32.19 -1.43
C VAL A 147 8.82 -32.61 -0.27
N PRO A 148 8.27 -33.15 0.84
CA PRO A 148 8.95 -34.07 1.75
C PRO A 148 9.08 -35.52 1.16
N PRO A 149 10.12 -36.29 1.50
CA PRO A 149 10.98 -36.05 2.64
C PRO A 149 12.24 -35.26 2.31
N ASN A 150 12.58 -34.99 1.04
CA ASN A 150 13.76 -34.22 0.64
C ASN A 150 13.61 -33.65 -0.80
N GLN A 151 13.18 -32.40 -0.95
CA GLN A 151 14.01 -31.25 -1.41
C GLN A 151 13.09 -30.08 -1.81
N GLU A 152 13.29 -28.95 -1.13
CA GLU A 152 12.64 -27.66 -1.33
C GLU A 152 13.48 -26.85 -2.32
N ALA A 153 13.14 -26.91 -3.62
CA ALA A 153 13.68 -25.97 -4.59
C ALA A 153 12.76 -24.75 -4.62
N ASP A 154 13.14 -23.68 -3.91
CA ASP A 154 12.42 -22.41 -3.98
C ASP A 154 13.11 -21.51 -4.99
N TYR A 155 12.51 -21.33 -6.16
CA TYR A 155 12.96 -20.29 -7.06
C TYR A 155 12.40 -18.95 -6.60
N GLY A 156 13.14 -17.87 -6.80
CA GLY A 156 12.67 -16.54 -6.47
C GLY A 156 13.07 -15.55 -7.54
N ILE A 157 12.22 -14.54 -7.77
CA ILE A 157 12.62 -13.30 -8.42
C ILE A 157 12.60 -12.22 -7.35
N LEU A 158 13.77 -11.62 -7.11
CA LEU A 158 13.91 -10.44 -6.28
C LEU A 158 13.98 -9.23 -7.20
N GLU A 159 12.99 -8.35 -7.13
CA GLU A 159 13.11 -7.01 -7.67
C GLU A 159 13.96 -6.17 -6.70
N LEU A 160 15.20 -5.91 -7.10
CA LEU A 160 16.14 -5.04 -6.42
C LEU A 160 15.90 -3.58 -6.78
N GLN A 161 16.33 -2.70 -5.88
CA GLN A 161 16.16 -1.27 -6.04
C GLN A 161 16.96 -0.75 -7.25
N PRO A 162 16.38 0.15 -8.06
CA PRO A 162 17.13 0.87 -9.08
C PRO A 162 18.11 1.83 -8.39
N THR A 163 19.40 1.51 -8.40
CA THR A 163 20.47 2.40 -7.94
C THR A 163 21.01 3.20 -9.11
N GLY A 164 21.23 4.49 -8.92
CA GLY A 164 21.89 5.32 -9.91
C GLY A 164 23.36 5.56 -9.57
N GLU A 165 24.17 5.79 -10.60
CA GLU A 165 25.49 6.41 -10.45
C GLU A 165 25.34 7.89 -10.84
N PRO A 166 25.05 8.78 -9.87
CA PRO A 166 24.88 10.19 -10.14
C PRO A 166 26.22 10.80 -10.56
N THR A 167 26.20 11.61 -11.62
CA THR A 167 27.34 12.47 -11.96
C THR A 167 27.52 13.56 -10.92
N ASP A 168 28.65 14.28 -10.94
CA ASP A 168 28.87 15.40 -10.02
C ASP A 168 27.78 16.48 -10.15
N ALA A 169 27.27 16.72 -11.37
CA ALA A 169 26.17 17.64 -11.61
C ALA A 169 24.84 17.12 -11.05
N ASP A 170 24.57 15.80 -11.15
CA ASP A 170 23.38 15.18 -10.54
C ASP A 170 23.43 15.31 -9.01
N ARG A 171 24.60 15.10 -8.40
CA ARG A 171 24.80 15.25 -6.96
C ARG A 171 24.63 16.71 -6.52
N ALA A 172 25.16 17.67 -7.28
CA ALA A 172 24.94 19.10 -7.02
C ALA A 172 23.44 19.47 -7.07
N LEU A 173 22.69 18.89 -8.00
CA LEU A 173 21.24 19.07 -8.07
C LEU A 173 20.53 18.50 -6.82
N MET A 174 20.95 17.33 -6.36
CA MET A 174 20.43 16.68 -5.16
C MET A 174 20.73 17.47 -3.89
N ASP A 175 21.96 17.97 -3.73
CA ASP A 175 22.37 18.82 -2.60
C ASP A 175 21.56 20.14 -2.57
N ALA A 176 21.35 20.75 -3.75
CA ALA A 176 20.52 21.95 -3.87
C ALA A 176 19.04 21.68 -3.54
N ALA A 177 18.54 20.50 -3.94
CA ALA A 177 17.19 20.04 -3.60
C ALA A 177 17.02 19.82 -2.09
N GLU A 178 18.03 19.28 -1.42
CA GLU A 178 18.06 19.09 0.04
C GLU A 178 18.02 20.44 0.78
N ALA A 179 18.82 21.40 0.31
CA ALA A 179 18.92 22.73 0.90
C ALA A 179 17.73 23.64 0.59
N GLY A 180 16.94 23.32 -0.45
CA GLY A 180 15.87 24.18 -0.94
C GLY A 180 16.37 25.38 -1.77
N ASP A 181 17.62 25.32 -2.24
CA ASP A 181 18.30 26.40 -2.96
C ASP A 181 17.94 26.35 -4.45
N THR A 182 16.98 27.19 -4.85
CA THR A 182 16.49 27.24 -6.24
C THR A 182 17.51 27.82 -7.22
N ASP A 183 18.45 28.63 -6.75
CA ASP A 183 19.49 29.21 -7.60
C ASP A 183 20.53 28.13 -7.94
N ALA A 184 20.97 27.37 -6.93
CA ALA A 184 21.86 26.23 -7.11
C ALA A 184 21.21 25.10 -7.95
N LEU A 185 19.89 24.86 -7.80
CA LEU A 185 19.15 23.95 -8.66
C LEU A 185 19.24 24.37 -10.14
N SER A 186 19.05 25.66 -10.41
CA SER A 186 19.07 26.20 -11.77
C SER A 186 20.46 26.11 -12.38
N GLU A 187 21.51 26.34 -11.58
CA GLU A 187 22.90 26.19 -11.99
C GLU A 187 23.21 24.73 -12.35
N ALA A 188 22.91 23.76 -11.46
CA ALA A 188 23.16 22.35 -11.71
C ALA A 188 22.44 21.82 -12.97
N LEU A 189 21.17 22.22 -13.18
CA LEU A 189 20.43 21.89 -14.41
C LEU A 189 21.12 22.47 -15.67
N SER A 190 21.67 23.68 -15.57
CA SER A 190 22.38 24.32 -16.69
C SER A 190 23.73 23.64 -17.00
N GLU A 191 24.35 23.01 -16.02
CA GLU A 191 25.58 22.20 -16.15
C GLU A 191 25.31 20.80 -16.71
N GLY A 192 24.05 20.44 -16.95
CA GLY A 192 23.65 19.18 -17.56
C GLY A 192 23.22 18.10 -16.56
N ALA A 193 22.92 18.47 -15.32
CA ALA A 193 22.30 17.56 -14.36
C ALA A 193 21.01 16.97 -14.94
N ARG A 194 20.84 15.66 -14.79
CA ARG A 194 19.64 14.94 -15.19
C ARG A 194 18.62 15.09 -14.07
N VAL A 195 17.50 15.75 -14.37
CA VAL A 195 16.44 16.04 -13.38
C VAL A 195 15.87 14.77 -12.69
N ASN A 196 15.91 13.63 -13.37
CA ASN A 196 15.45 12.33 -12.89
C ASN A 196 16.60 11.36 -12.60
N ALA A 197 17.84 11.84 -12.43
CA ALA A 197 18.93 10.98 -11.94
C ALA A 197 18.57 10.43 -10.56
N LEU A 198 18.97 9.18 -10.33
CA LEU A 198 18.87 8.51 -9.05
C LEU A 198 20.25 8.52 -8.36
N ASP A 199 20.26 8.66 -7.05
CA ASP A 199 21.45 8.50 -6.22
C ASP A 199 21.73 7.01 -5.94
N GLU A 200 22.74 6.75 -5.12
CA GLU A 200 23.13 5.40 -4.71
C GLU A 200 22.03 4.70 -3.88
N ARG A 201 21.06 5.45 -3.36
CA ARG A 201 19.88 4.97 -2.60
C ARG A 201 18.62 4.91 -3.47
N GLY A 202 18.74 5.15 -4.78
CA GLY A 202 17.60 5.17 -5.70
C GLY A 202 16.71 6.40 -5.55
N MET A 203 17.17 7.48 -4.92
CA MET A 203 16.42 8.72 -4.71
C MET A 203 16.75 9.75 -5.80
N SER A 204 15.72 10.42 -6.34
CA SER A 204 15.94 11.59 -7.20
C SER A 204 15.97 12.90 -6.41
N ALA A 205 16.42 13.98 -7.06
CA ALA A 205 16.35 15.32 -6.48
C ALA A 205 14.93 15.68 -5.99
N LEU A 206 13.87 15.25 -6.70
CA LEU A 206 12.49 15.49 -6.27
C LEU A 206 12.16 14.75 -4.96
N HIS A 207 12.62 13.51 -4.81
CA HIS A 207 12.42 12.74 -3.57
C HIS A 207 13.12 13.41 -2.39
N ILE A 208 14.36 13.86 -2.59
CA ILE A 208 15.15 14.56 -1.57
C ILE A 208 14.45 15.87 -1.17
N ALA A 209 14.00 16.68 -2.13
CA ALA A 209 13.27 17.92 -1.83
C ALA A 209 12.00 17.67 -1.01
N VAL A 210 11.24 16.61 -1.31
CA VAL A 210 10.04 16.26 -0.54
C VAL A 210 10.40 15.76 0.86
N ALA A 211 11.40 14.89 0.98
CA ALA A 211 11.88 14.37 2.26
C ALA A 211 12.32 15.49 3.21
N HIS A 212 12.96 16.53 2.67
CA HIS A 212 13.46 17.69 3.42
C HIS A 212 12.48 18.88 3.47
N ARG A 213 11.24 18.69 3.00
CA ARG A 213 10.15 19.70 3.01
C ARG A 213 10.45 21.00 2.26
N GLN A 214 11.21 20.92 1.18
CA GLN A 214 11.63 22.08 0.40
C GLN A 214 10.61 22.43 -0.69
N ALA A 215 9.53 23.12 -0.32
CA ALA A 215 8.42 23.44 -1.23
C ALA A 215 8.85 24.25 -2.48
N SER A 216 9.82 25.15 -2.33
CA SER A 216 10.41 25.92 -3.43
C SER A 216 11.15 25.01 -4.41
N ALA A 217 11.98 24.10 -3.90
CA ALA A 217 12.71 23.11 -4.69
C ALA A 217 11.76 22.14 -5.40
N VAL A 218 10.72 21.63 -4.72
CA VAL A 218 9.69 20.78 -5.33
C VAL A 218 9.07 21.47 -6.54
N THR A 219 8.65 22.72 -6.37
CA THR A 219 8.03 23.49 -7.46
C THR A 219 9.01 23.71 -8.62
N ALA A 220 10.27 24.04 -8.33
CA ALA A 220 11.30 24.26 -9.34
C ALA A 220 11.65 22.98 -10.11
N LEU A 221 11.80 21.85 -9.41
CA LEU A 221 12.11 20.55 -10.00
C LEU A 221 10.96 20.05 -10.90
N LEU A 222 9.71 20.17 -10.44
CA LEU A 222 8.54 19.83 -11.27
C LEU A 222 8.48 20.72 -12.52
N ALA A 223 8.75 22.02 -12.39
CA ALA A 223 8.83 22.92 -13.54
C ALA A 223 9.98 22.58 -14.50
N ALA A 224 11.06 21.98 -14.00
CA ALA A 224 12.18 21.47 -14.78
C ALA A 224 11.91 20.08 -15.42
N GLY A 225 10.72 19.51 -15.24
CA GLY A 225 10.34 18.21 -15.80
C GLY A 225 10.74 17.01 -14.95
N ALA A 226 10.95 17.21 -13.64
CA ALA A 226 11.05 16.09 -12.71
C ALA A 226 9.79 15.23 -12.80
N ASP A 227 9.97 13.91 -12.91
CA ASP A 227 8.87 12.97 -13.00
C ASP A 227 8.26 12.73 -11.60
N PRO A 228 7.01 13.15 -11.36
CA PRO A 228 6.35 13.00 -10.06
C PRO A 228 5.86 11.56 -9.81
N ALA A 229 5.90 10.69 -10.82
CA ALA A 229 5.62 9.27 -10.72
C ALA A 229 6.89 8.42 -10.60
N LEU A 230 8.08 9.01 -10.76
CA LEU A 230 9.34 8.31 -10.58
C LEU A 230 9.37 7.72 -9.18
N GLN A 231 9.42 6.40 -9.08
CA GLN A 231 9.50 5.75 -7.79
C GLN A 231 10.97 5.70 -7.39
N ALA A 232 11.32 6.42 -6.32
CA ALA A 232 12.53 6.09 -5.60
C ALA A 232 12.35 4.81 -4.80
N ALA A 233 13.46 4.33 -4.23
CA ALA A 233 13.49 3.18 -3.33
C ALA A 233 12.26 3.11 -2.41
N TYR A 234 11.75 1.88 -2.21
CA TYR A 234 10.67 1.53 -1.28
C TYR A 234 9.23 1.90 -1.68
N ASN A 235 8.85 1.82 -2.98
CA ASN A 235 7.53 2.27 -3.46
C ASN A 235 7.22 3.71 -3.00
N ASN A 236 8.26 4.50 -2.78
CA ASN A 236 8.17 5.81 -2.20
C ASN A 236 8.07 6.78 -3.36
N ALA A 237 6.90 6.80 -4.03
CA ALA A 237 6.57 7.92 -4.91
C ALA A 237 6.90 9.22 -4.14
N PRO A 238 7.31 10.31 -4.80
CA PRO A 238 7.80 11.51 -4.12
C PRO A 238 6.89 11.98 -2.99
N GLN A 239 5.57 11.81 -3.14
CA GLN A 239 4.54 12.07 -2.14
C GLN A 239 4.69 11.33 -0.79
N PHE A 240 5.41 10.22 -0.75
CA PHE A 240 5.69 9.42 0.43
C PHE A 240 7.13 9.60 0.94
N ALA A 241 8.02 10.31 0.22
CA ALA A 241 9.43 10.49 0.58
C ALA A 241 9.66 11.20 1.93
N SER A 242 8.63 11.86 2.48
CA SER A 242 8.65 12.40 3.84
C SER A 242 8.41 11.37 4.93
N LEU A 243 8.18 10.09 4.61
CA LEU A 243 7.89 9.02 5.57
C LEU A 243 9.13 8.13 5.73
N ASP A 244 9.50 7.82 6.98
CA ASP A 244 10.46 6.79 7.32
C ASP A 244 9.80 5.40 7.44
N ASP A 245 10.61 4.36 7.63
CA ASP A 245 10.20 2.95 7.76
C ASP A 245 9.19 2.67 8.91
N SER A 246 8.91 3.65 9.77
CA SER A 246 7.92 3.56 10.86
C SER A 246 6.70 4.47 10.63
N GLU A 247 6.48 4.94 9.40
CA GLU A 247 5.50 5.98 9.06
C GLU A 247 5.71 7.30 9.84
N ARG A 248 6.90 7.50 10.42
CA ARG A 248 7.26 8.74 11.11
C ARG A 248 7.93 9.66 10.11
N VAL A 249 7.78 10.96 10.32
CA VAL A 249 8.30 11.91 9.35
C VAL A 249 9.83 11.97 9.45
N THR A 250 10.53 11.94 8.31
CA THR A 250 11.99 11.96 8.20
C THR A 250 12.63 13.13 8.98
N ALA A 251 13.93 13.01 9.31
CA ALA A 251 14.67 13.98 10.10
C ALA A 251 14.54 15.41 9.53
N GLY A 252 13.75 16.25 10.22
CA GLY A 252 13.37 17.60 9.76
C GLY A 252 11.89 17.92 9.99
N ALA A 253 11.09 16.95 10.41
CA ALA A 253 9.66 17.10 10.51
C ALA A 253 9.08 16.72 11.87
N GLU A 254 8.37 17.67 12.49
CA GLU A 254 7.76 17.46 13.80
C GLU A 254 6.46 16.62 13.72
N ARG A 255 5.63 16.78 12.67
CA ARG A 255 4.32 16.10 12.48
C ARG A 255 3.96 15.95 10.99
N LEU A 256 3.16 14.93 10.64
CA LEU A 256 2.64 14.68 9.27
C LEU A 256 1.73 15.81 8.77
N GLU A 257 0.86 16.30 9.65
CA GLU A 257 -0.17 17.29 9.36
C GLU A 257 0.33 18.74 9.27
N ASP A 258 1.66 18.95 9.22
CA ASP A 258 2.23 20.27 9.04
C ASP A 258 1.77 20.91 7.71
N ALA A 259 1.45 22.21 7.75
CA ALA A 259 0.96 22.94 6.59
C ALA A 259 1.93 22.90 5.40
N GLY A 260 3.25 22.86 5.67
CA GLY A 260 4.28 22.72 4.65
C GLY A 260 4.21 21.36 3.94
N HIS A 261 3.96 20.28 4.69
CA HIS A 261 3.76 18.95 4.10
C HIS A 261 2.58 18.93 3.14
N LEU A 262 1.43 19.43 3.61
CA LEU A 262 0.18 19.40 2.86
C LEU A 262 0.27 20.25 1.58
N ALA A 263 1.03 21.35 1.63
CA ALA A 263 1.30 22.17 0.45
C ALA A 263 2.16 21.42 -0.59
N ILE A 264 3.19 20.70 -0.15
CA ILE A 264 4.02 19.87 -1.03
C ILE A 264 3.18 18.75 -1.65
N LEU A 265 2.39 18.04 -0.84
CA LEU A 265 1.48 17.00 -1.33
C LEU A 265 0.53 17.53 -2.40
N ARG A 266 -0.14 18.66 -2.15
CA ARG A 266 -1.02 19.29 -3.15
C ARG A 266 -0.28 19.60 -4.44
N THR A 267 0.93 20.15 -4.34
CA THR A 267 1.76 20.48 -5.51
C THR A 267 2.10 19.24 -6.33
N LEU A 268 2.46 18.13 -5.68
CA LEU A 268 2.74 16.85 -6.36
C LEU A 268 1.49 16.27 -7.02
N ILE A 269 0.36 16.24 -6.32
CA ILE A 269 -0.91 15.72 -6.86
C ILE A 269 -1.41 16.59 -8.03
N ASP A 270 -1.22 17.91 -7.95
CA ASP A 270 -1.52 18.82 -9.06
C ASP A 270 -0.59 18.61 -10.26
N ALA A 271 0.63 18.11 -10.03
CA ALA A 271 1.58 17.70 -11.06
C ALA A 271 1.35 16.26 -11.57
N GLU A 272 0.21 15.64 -11.29
CA GLU A 272 -0.14 14.27 -11.74
C GLU A 272 0.68 13.15 -11.06
N ALA A 273 1.21 13.39 -9.86
CA ALA A 273 1.76 12.31 -9.04
C ALA A 273 0.70 11.19 -8.83
N PRO A 274 1.11 9.91 -8.78
CA PRO A 274 0.20 8.77 -8.76
C PRO A 274 -0.58 8.72 -7.44
N ILE A 275 -1.80 9.30 -7.45
CA ILE A 275 -2.66 9.49 -6.27
C ILE A 275 -2.97 8.21 -5.48
N ASN A 276 -2.99 7.06 -6.15
CA ASN A 276 -3.27 5.74 -5.57
C ASN A 276 -2.04 4.82 -5.54
N ALA A 277 -0.83 5.37 -5.67
CA ALA A 277 0.38 4.61 -5.37
C ALA A 277 0.33 4.11 -3.92
N GLN A 278 0.95 2.96 -3.68
CA GLN A 278 1.04 2.33 -2.37
C GLN A 278 2.47 2.50 -1.86
N ASN A 279 2.63 2.75 -0.55
CA ASN A 279 3.95 2.73 0.10
C ASN A 279 4.43 1.27 0.32
N ARG A 280 5.56 1.12 1.04
CA ARG A 280 6.12 -0.19 1.43
C ARG A 280 5.11 -1.11 2.13
N ASP A 281 4.22 -0.55 2.95
CA ASP A 281 3.23 -1.30 3.72
C ASP A 281 1.93 -1.56 2.94
N GLY A 282 1.90 -1.22 1.64
CA GLY A 282 0.70 -1.34 0.81
C GLY A 282 -0.35 -0.24 1.07
N SER A 283 -0.03 0.77 1.87
CA SER A 283 -0.93 1.86 2.24
C SER A 283 -0.90 2.98 1.19
N THR A 284 -2.07 3.52 0.83
CA THR A 284 -2.17 4.73 0.00
C THR A 284 -2.00 6.00 0.85
N LEU A 285 -1.79 7.16 0.22
CA LEU A 285 -1.81 8.46 0.90
C LEU A 285 -3.07 8.66 1.75
N LEU A 286 -4.18 8.11 1.28
CA LEU A 286 -5.46 8.22 1.96
C LEU A 286 -5.57 7.30 3.17
N ASP A 287 -4.98 6.11 3.10
CA ASP A 287 -4.88 5.21 4.26
C ASP A 287 -4.04 5.86 5.37
N LEU A 288 -2.96 6.55 5.01
CA LEU A 288 -2.10 7.28 5.95
C LEU A 288 -2.81 8.50 6.55
N ALA A 289 -3.57 9.25 5.74
CA ALA A 289 -4.38 10.39 6.19
C ALA A 289 -5.44 10.02 7.24
N ILE A 290 -5.80 8.73 7.31
CA ILE A 290 -6.80 8.18 8.23
C ILE A 290 -6.15 7.59 9.49
N ALA A 291 -4.98 6.95 9.38
CA ALA A 291 -4.40 6.10 10.44
C ALA A 291 -3.77 6.85 11.62
N THR A 292 -3.10 7.99 11.39
CA THR A 292 -2.23 8.64 12.39
C THR A 292 -2.89 9.85 13.06
N HIS A 293 -2.95 10.98 12.39
CA HIS A 293 -3.75 12.15 12.76
C HIS A 293 -4.50 12.63 11.51
N PRO A 294 -5.80 12.97 11.65
CA PRO A 294 -6.61 13.30 10.50
C PRO A 294 -6.01 14.48 9.75
N TYR A 295 -5.69 14.26 8.47
CA TYR A 295 -5.37 15.36 7.58
C TYR A 295 -6.51 16.39 7.63
N PRO A 296 -6.21 17.70 7.49
CA PRO A 296 -7.24 18.71 7.42
C PRO A 296 -8.29 18.38 6.35
N GLU A 297 -9.54 18.71 6.66
CA GLU A 297 -10.71 18.42 5.83
C GLU A 297 -10.52 18.85 4.37
N GLU A 298 -9.91 20.01 4.15
CA GLU A 298 -9.62 20.52 2.81
C GLU A 298 -8.66 19.63 2.01
N THR A 299 -7.69 19.00 2.69
CA THR A 299 -6.74 18.10 2.03
C THR A 299 -7.41 16.78 1.68
N ILE A 300 -8.23 16.21 2.57
CA ILE A 300 -8.98 14.99 2.28
C ILE A 300 -9.90 15.22 1.06
N ARG A 301 -10.66 16.31 1.04
CA ARG A 301 -11.50 16.65 -0.12
C ARG A 301 -10.71 16.85 -1.40
N HIS A 302 -9.53 17.47 -1.32
CA HIS A 302 -8.66 17.62 -2.49
C HIS A 302 -8.19 16.27 -3.02
N LEU A 303 -7.71 15.36 -2.15
CA LEU A 303 -7.30 14.01 -2.51
C LEU A 303 -8.47 13.23 -3.14
N VAL A 304 -9.64 13.23 -2.51
CA VAL A 304 -10.86 12.59 -3.03
C VAL A 304 -11.28 13.17 -4.38
N GLY A 305 -11.28 14.50 -4.52
CA GLY A 305 -11.61 15.18 -5.77
C GLY A 305 -10.67 14.83 -6.92
N LYS A 306 -9.42 14.45 -6.61
CA LYS A 306 -8.41 13.95 -7.56
C LYS A 306 -8.49 12.43 -7.79
N GLY A 307 -9.42 11.74 -7.13
CA GLY A 307 -9.65 10.31 -7.31
C GLY A 307 -8.87 9.39 -6.36
N ALA A 308 -8.41 9.90 -5.22
CA ALA A 308 -7.81 9.09 -4.16
C ALA A 308 -8.79 8.03 -3.64
N ARG A 309 -8.29 6.82 -3.40
CA ARG A 309 -9.03 5.68 -2.84
C ARG A 309 -8.24 5.05 -1.72
N SER A 310 -8.93 4.70 -0.64
CA SER A 310 -8.36 3.91 0.45
C SER A 310 -8.42 2.44 0.06
N ILE A 311 -7.30 1.72 0.19
CA ILE A 311 -7.29 0.27 -0.02
C ILE A 311 -7.91 -0.46 1.18
N ARG A 312 -7.82 0.13 2.37
CA ARG A 312 -8.35 -0.43 3.62
C ARG A 312 -9.87 -0.26 3.73
N LEU A 313 -10.45 0.73 3.05
CA LEU A 313 -11.89 1.03 3.04
C LEU A 313 -12.51 0.78 1.66
N THR A 314 -12.12 -0.32 1.01
CA THR A 314 -12.57 -0.74 -0.33
C THR A 314 -14.06 -1.10 -0.42
N ASP A 315 -14.69 -1.42 0.72
CA ASP A 315 -16.13 -1.62 0.86
C ASP A 315 -16.59 -1.00 2.19
N PRO A 316 -17.48 0.01 2.17
CA PRO A 316 -17.91 0.69 3.38
C PRO A 316 -18.81 -0.23 4.19
N ASP A 317 -18.21 -0.98 5.11
CA ASP A 317 -18.90 -1.53 6.28
C ASP A 317 -19.27 -0.38 7.24
N PHE A 318 -19.89 0.68 6.71
CA PHE A 318 -20.20 1.94 7.36
C PHE A 318 -21.07 1.72 8.61
N GLY A 319 -22.05 0.82 8.49
CA GLY A 319 -22.87 0.36 9.61
C GLY A 319 -22.04 -0.32 10.70
N ARG A 320 -21.13 -1.23 10.32
CA ARG A 320 -20.20 -1.90 11.25
C ARG A 320 -19.27 -0.90 11.95
N LEU A 321 -18.80 0.11 11.22
CA LEU A 321 -17.90 1.13 11.77
C LEU A 321 -18.59 1.99 12.84
N LEU A 322 -19.89 2.24 12.70
CA LEU A 322 -20.70 2.92 13.72
C LEU A 322 -21.11 1.99 14.87
N ALA A 323 -21.47 0.74 14.55
CA ALA A 323 -21.92 -0.23 15.53
C ALA A 323 -20.80 -0.69 16.49
N VAL A 324 -19.58 -0.89 15.98
CA VAL A 324 -18.48 -1.48 16.75
C VAL A 324 -17.34 -0.48 16.91
N LEU A 325 -17.44 0.39 17.92
CA LEU A 325 -16.38 1.34 18.27
C LEU A 325 -15.21 0.63 19.00
N PRO A 326 -13.95 0.92 18.66
CA PRO A 326 -12.75 0.25 19.19
C PRO A 326 -12.33 0.80 20.58
N TYR A 327 -13.23 0.81 21.55
CA TYR A 327 -12.97 1.41 22.87
C TYR A 327 -11.93 0.65 23.72
N SER A 328 -11.65 -0.62 23.42
CA SER A 328 -10.59 -1.40 24.07
C SER A 328 -9.18 -0.92 23.72
N ASP A 329 -9.03 -0.24 22.58
CA ASP A 329 -7.74 0.05 21.96
C ASP A 329 -7.28 1.48 22.26
N GLY A 330 -8.01 2.18 23.13
CA GLY A 330 -7.71 3.53 23.60
C GLY A 330 -8.24 4.66 22.73
N ARG A 331 -8.00 5.90 23.18
CA ARG A 331 -8.52 7.13 22.57
C ARG A 331 -8.11 7.30 21.10
N GLN A 332 -6.87 6.93 20.77
CA GLN A 332 -6.33 7.04 19.42
C GLN A 332 -7.15 6.24 18.41
N ALA A 333 -7.55 5.01 18.74
CA ALA A 333 -8.36 4.16 17.85
C ALA A 333 -9.76 4.75 17.61
N LEU A 334 -10.33 5.43 18.61
CA LEU A 334 -11.60 6.14 18.47
C LEU A 334 -11.46 7.39 17.58
N GLU A 335 -10.36 8.13 17.70
CA GLU A 335 -10.06 9.27 16.83
C GLU A 335 -9.85 8.81 15.38
N THR A 336 -9.12 7.71 15.16
CA THR A 336 -9.03 7.04 13.84
C THR A 336 -10.41 6.66 13.32
N ARG A 337 -11.32 6.18 14.17
CA ARG A 337 -12.69 5.83 13.78
C ARG A 337 -13.49 7.05 13.29
N VAL A 338 -13.35 8.19 13.97
CA VAL A 338 -13.92 9.46 13.51
C VAL A 338 -13.39 9.83 12.13
N SER A 339 -12.08 9.69 11.91
CA SER A 339 -11.43 9.96 10.61
C SER A 339 -11.93 9.05 9.48
N GLN A 340 -12.08 7.76 9.75
CA GLN A 340 -12.63 6.78 8.79
C GLN A 340 -14.05 7.15 8.35
N LEU A 341 -14.93 7.45 9.31
CA LEU A 341 -16.32 7.79 9.02
C LEU A 341 -16.45 9.14 8.30
N ARG A 342 -15.63 10.12 8.69
CA ARG A 342 -15.51 11.40 7.98
C ARG A 342 -15.14 11.18 6.52
N PHE A 343 -14.09 10.41 6.29
CA PHE A 343 -13.61 10.10 4.95
C PHE A 343 -14.69 9.44 4.08
N LEU A 344 -15.40 8.44 4.62
CA LEU A 344 -16.47 7.76 3.87
C LEU A 344 -17.59 8.73 3.47
N LEU A 345 -18.06 9.57 4.40
CA LEU A 345 -19.11 10.55 4.11
C LEU A 345 -18.69 11.59 3.06
N GLU A 346 -17.44 12.05 3.09
CA GLU A 346 -16.90 12.98 2.10
C GLU A 346 -16.70 12.35 0.72
N SER A 347 -16.37 11.05 0.70
CA SER A 347 -16.27 10.26 -0.52
C SER A 347 -17.63 9.96 -1.17
N GLY A 348 -18.72 10.45 -0.57
CA GLY A 348 -20.08 10.27 -1.06
C GLY A 348 -20.75 8.99 -0.58
N ALA A 349 -20.17 8.27 0.40
CA ALA A 349 -20.87 7.17 1.05
C ALA A 349 -22.13 7.73 1.71
N ARG A 350 -23.30 7.20 1.33
CA ARG A 350 -24.54 7.60 1.97
C ARG A 350 -24.84 6.66 3.13
N PRO A 351 -25.01 7.19 4.35
CA PRO A 351 -25.39 6.40 5.52
C PRO A 351 -26.75 5.69 5.35
N GLU A 352 -27.58 6.18 4.44
CA GLU A 352 -28.93 5.68 4.15
C GLU A 352 -28.96 4.58 3.07
N ASP A 353 -27.89 4.43 2.27
CA ASP A 353 -27.74 3.35 1.28
C ASP A 353 -27.45 1.99 1.95
N ALA A 354 -27.45 1.92 3.29
CA ALA A 354 -27.48 0.68 4.07
C ALA A 354 -28.66 -0.23 3.70
N GLU A 355 -29.71 0.30 3.05
CA GLU A 355 -30.79 -0.50 2.44
C GLU A 355 -30.28 -1.39 1.28
N ALA A 356 -29.20 -1.00 0.57
CA ALA A 356 -28.53 -1.86 -0.42
C ALA A 356 -27.69 -2.98 0.22
N ALA A 357 -27.29 -2.83 1.49
CA ALA A 357 -26.61 -3.88 2.24
C ALA A 357 -27.53 -5.05 2.64
N ALA A 358 -28.85 -4.90 2.45
CA ALA A 358 -29.85 -5.95 2.64
C ALA A 358 -29.67 -7.19 1.73
N GLN A 359 -28.79 -7.13 0.72
CA GLN A 359 -28.45 -8.28 -0.13
C GLN A 359 -27.29 -9.14 0.40
N ARG A 360 -26.69 -8.79 1.55
CA ARG A 360 -25.57 -9.53 2.16
C ARG A 360 -26.05 -10.37 3.36
N PRO A 361 -26.09 -11.71 3.28
CA PRO A 361 -26.78 -12.58 4.25
C PRO A 361 -26.25 -12.54 5.70
N TRP A 362 -25.04 -12.04 5.92
CA TRP A 362 -24.39 -11.91 7.22
C TRP A 362 -24.55 -10.53 7.87
N LEU A 363 -24.98 -9.51 7.10
CA LEU A 363 -25.40 -8.22 7.64
C LEU A 363 -26.88 -8.35 8.02
N ARG A 364 -27.14 -8.82 9.25
CA ARG A 364 -28.53 -8.98 9.73
C ARG A 364 -29.23 -7.63 9.75
N ALA A 365 -30.55 -7.64 9.58
CA ALA A 365 -31.50 -6.53 9.70
C ALA A 365 -31.56 -5.87 11.11
N GLN A 366 -30.41 -5.69 11.77
CA GLN A 366 -30.22 -5.03 13.06
C GLN A 366 -29.59 -3.64 12.92
N ASP A 367 -29.06 -3.26 11.75
CA ASP A 367 -28.51 -1.93 11.51
C ASP A 367 -29.65 -0.93 11.23
N GLY A 368 -30.03 -0.17 12.25
CA GLY A 368 -30.95 0.96 12.10
C GLY A 368 -30.32 2.17 11.39
N PRO A 369 -31.01 3.33 11.34
CA PRO A 369 -30.44 4.59 10.89
C PRO A 369 -29.09 4.86 11.55
N ALA A 370 -28.14 5.49 10.86
CA ALA A 370 -26.76 5.66 11.35
C ALA A 370 -26.65 6.24 12.78
N LEU A 371 -27.56 7.16 13.16
CA LEU A 371 -27.63 7.70 14.52
C LEU A 371 -28.07 6.65 15.54
N HIS A 372 -29.03 5.78 15.19
CA HIS A 372 -29.41 4.64 16.02
C HIS A 372 -28.29 3.62 16.11
N ALA A 373 -27.62 3.29 15.00
CA ALA A 373 -26.49 2.37 15.04
C ALA A 373 -25.40 2.84 16.03
N LEU A 374 -25.18 4.16 16.14
CA LEU A 374 -24.24 4.75 17.08
C LEU A 374 -24.76 4.82 18.53
N LEU A 375 -26.05 5.15 18.74
CA LEU A 375 -26.59 5.49 20.08
C LEU A 375 -27.49 4.41 20.71
N HIS A 376 -27.91 3.39 19.94
CA HIS A 376 -28.74 2.26 20.39
C HIS A 376 -27.91 1.10 20.96
N PHE A 377 -26.59 1.10 20.79
CA PHE A 377 -25.72 0.17 21.55
C PHE A 377 -25.99 0.31 23.04
N THR A 378 -25.56 -0.68 23.84
CA THR A 378 -25.86 -0.85 25.28
C THR A 378 -25.38 0.28 26.21
N GLY A 379 -25.21 1.50 25.70
CA GLY A 379 -24.64 2.66 26.36
C GLY A 379 -23.13 2.57 26.30
N TYR A 380 -22.49 3.71 26.09
CA TYR A 380 -21.04 3.83 26.26
C TYR A 380 -20.78 4.53 27.57
N TYR A 381 -19.90 3.99 28.40
CA TYR A 381 -19.40 4.74 29.55
C TYR A 381 -18.38 5.80 29.09
N GLU A 382 -18.24 6.89 29.85
CA GLU A 382 -17.24 7.95 29.57
C GLU A 382 -15.81 7.40 29.38
N ARG A 383 -15.47 6.35 30.15
CA ARG A 383 -14.16 5.67 30.07
C ARG A 383 -13.96 4.87 28.78
N GLU A 384 -15.05 4.49 28.10
CA GLU A 384 -15.03 3.71 26.87
C GLU A 384 -15.07 4.65 25.67
N VAL A 385 -16.06 5.56 25.65
CA VAL A 385 -16.18 6.58 24.60
C VAL A 385 -16.38 7.93 25.27
N PRO A 386 -15.34 8.78 25.26
CA PRO A 386 -15.40 10.15 25.76
C PRO A 386 -16.51 10.97 25.08
N GLY A 387 -17.14 11.86 25.84
CA GLY A 387 -18.27 12.65 25.33
C GLY A 387 -17.94 13.55 24.13
N ASP A 388 -16.70 14.03 24.03
CA ASP A 388 -16.22 14.83 22.89
C ASP A 388 -16.13 14.01 21.59
N ILE A 389 -15.68 12.75 21.68
CA ILE A 389 -15.64 11.83 20.54
C ILE A 389 -17.05 11.45 20.10
N LEU A 390 -17.93 11.10 21.04
CA LEU A 390 -19.30 10.72 20.73
C LEU A 390 -20.07 11.89 20.09
N LEU A 391 -19.86 13.10 20.59
CA LEU A 391 -20.37 14.33 19.99
C LEU A 391 -19.82 14.55 18.58
N ALA A 392 -18.52 14.35 18.36
CA ALA A 392 -17.90 14.51 17.05
C ALA A 392 -18.50 13.56 16.01
N LEU A 393 -18.76 12.30 16.37
CA LEU A 393 -19.42 11.32 15.49
C LEU A 393 -20.86 11.73 15.15
N VAL A 394 -21.64 12.17 16.14
CA VAL A 394 -23.01 12.62 15.93
C VAL A 394 -23.07 13.88 15.07
N ASP A 395 -22.22 14.87 15.36
CA ASP A 395 -22.16 16.11 14.60
C ASP A 395 -21.76 15.87 13.15
N LEU A 396 -20.83 14.94 12.92
CA LEU A 396 -20.43 14.49 11.57
C LEU A 396 -21.63 13.93 10.79
N LEU A 397 -22.39 13.00 11.38
CA LEU A 397 -23.58 12.43 10.73
C LEU A 397 -24.62 13.50 10.41
N VAL A 398 -24.91 14.39 11.36
CA VAL A 398 -25.91 15.45 11.18
C VAL A 398 -25.49 16.43 10.08
N ARG A 399 -24.22 16.86 10.03
CA ARG A 399 -23.70 17.77 8.98
C ARG A 399 -23.83 17.20 7.58
N HIS A 400 -23.71 15.88 7.44
CA HIS A 400 -23.89 15.18 6.17
C HIS A 400 -25.35 14.79 5.88
N GLY A 401 -26.30 15.34 6.64
CA GLY A 401 -27.72 15.26 6.34
C GLY A 401 -28.47 14.11 7.01
N VAL A 402 -27.82 13.34 7.89
CA VAL A 402 -28.49 12.27 8.65
C VAL A 402 -29.49 12.88 9.62
N ARG A 403 -30.76 12.49 9.48
CA ARG A 403 -31.85 12.94 10.34
C ARG A 403 -32.12 11.94 11.45
N ASP A 404 -32.51 12.45 12.62
CA ASP A 404 -33.04 11.61 13.69
C ASP A 404 -34.45 11.13 13.29
N THR A 405 -34.56 9.86 12.93
CA THR A 405 -35.81 9.23 12.51
C THR A 405 -36.18 8.10 13.47
N SER A 406 -37.48 7.89 13.72
CA SER A 406 -37.92 6.80 14.60
C SER A 406 -37.54 5.44 14.01
N TYR A 407 -36.82 4.61 14.77
CA TYR A 407 -36.48 3.24 14.42
C TYR A 407 -36.76 2.30 15.60
N GLN A 408 -37.43 1.18 15.34
CA GLN A 408 -37.87 0.22 16.37
C GLN A 408 -38.66 0.84 17.55
N GLY A 409 -39.29 2.00 17.33
CA GLY A 409 -40.18 2.65 18.29
C GLY A 409 -39.53 3.72 19.18
N SER A 410 -38.25 4.05 18.96
CA SER A 410 -37.58 5.19 19.60
C SER A 410 -36.76 6.00 18.60
N THR A 411 -36.47 7.26 18.91
CA THR A 411 -35.49 8.07 18.18
C THR A 411 -34.10 7.98 18.84
N ALA A 412 -33.05 8.39 18.13
CA ALA A 412 -31.69 8.36 18.65
C ALA A 412 -31.52 9.41 19.77
N LEU A 413 -32.25 10.52 19.69
CA LEU A 413 -32.38 11.50 20.78
C LEU A 413 -33.00 10.86 22.03
N GLU A 414 -34.10 10.11 21.89
CA GLU A 414 -34.75 9.43 23.02
C GLU A 414 -33.81 8.42 23.70
N CYS A 415 -33.05 7.65 22.91
CA CYS A 415 -32.01 6.76 23.41
C CYS A 415 -30.92 7.52 24.19
N ALA A 416 -30.42 8.63 23.65
CA ALA A 416 -29.42 9.45 24.33
C ALA A 416 -29.94 10.04 25.65
N GLU A 417 -31.20 10.50 25.69
CA GLU A 417 -31.83 10.99 26.91
C GLU A 417 -32.02 9.91 27.98
N GLU A 418 -32.29 8.68 27.58
CA GLU A 418 -32.35 7.53 28.49
C GLU A 418 -30.98 7.23 29.10
N TRP A 419 -29.90 7.28 28.33
CA TRP A 419 -28.54 7.09 28.84
C TRP A 419 -28.13 8.17 29.84
N VAL A 420 -28.49 9.44 29.59
CA VAL A 420 -28.28 10.52 30.58
C VAL A 420 -29.02 10.22 31.89
N LYS A 421 -30.27 9.76 31.84
CA LYS A 421 -31.05 9.37 33.04
C LYS A 421 -30.41 8.19 33.78
N ASN A 422 -29.75 7.30 33.07
CA ASN A 422 -29.03 6.15 33.62
C ASN A 422 -27.60 6.49 34.10
N GLY A 423 -27.21 7.77 34.10
CA GLY A 423 -25.94 8.25 34.68
C GLY A 423 -24.77 8.36 33.70
N HIS A 424 -25.03 8.31 32.40
CA HIS A 424 -24.00 8.45 31.35
C HIS A 424 -23.87 9.93 30.93
N ALA A 425 -23.06 10.69 31.66
CA ALA A 425 -22.86 12.13 31.43
C ALA A 425 -22.26 12.47 30.05
N ASN A 426 -21.49 11.55 29.42
CA ASN A 426 -20.97 11.70 28.05
C ASN A 426 -22.05 11.95 26.99
N TYR A 427 -23.32 11.61 27.26
CA TYR A 427 -24.43 11.82 26.34
C TYR A 427 -25.06 13.22 26.45
N GLU A 428 -24.75 14.01 27.49
CA GLU A 428 -25.35 15.34 27.68
C GLU A 428 -25.03 16.32 26.51
N PRO A 429 -23.78 16.39 25.99
CA PRO A 429 -23.48 17.18 24.80
C PRO A 429 -24.19 16.66 23.54
N VAL A 430 -24.34 15.34 23.42
CA VAL A 430 -25.01 14.67 22.28
C VAL A 430 -26.49 15.03 22.22
N VAL A 431 -27.20 14.94 23.36
CA VAL A 431 -28.62 15.32 23.48
C VAL A 431 -28.82 16.77 23.06
N ARG A 432 -27.94 17.67 23.50
CA ARG A 432 -28.00 19.08 23.12
C ARG A 432 -27.89 19.26 21.61
N ARG A 433 -26.90 18.63 20.99
CA ARG A 433 -26.64 18.74 19.54
C ARG A 433 -27.79 18.19 18.70
N LEU A 434 -28.38 17.06 19.09
CA LEU A 434 -29.52 16.46 18.38
C LEU A 434 -30.79 17.33 18.48
N ARG A 435 -31.04 17.97 19.64
CA ARG A 435 -32.13 18.94 19.78
C ARG A 435 -31.93 20.17 18.91
N GLU A 436 -30.72 20.70 18.85
CA GLU A 436 -30.36 21.82 17.96
C GLU A 436 -30.61 21.43 16.49
N ALA A 437 -30.14 20.25 16.05
CA ALA A 437 -30.36 19.73 14.70
C ALA A 437 -31.86 19.59 14.35
N ALA A 438 -32.67 19.12 15.29
CA ALA A 438 -34.11 18.98 15.11
C ALA A 438 -34.81 20.34 14.89
N THR A 439 -34.28 21.41 15.48
CA THR A 439 -34.79 22.79 15.27
C THR A 439 -34.29 23.42 13.96
N GLU A 440 -33.11 23.06 13.49
CA GLU A 440 -32.51 23.56 12.24
C GLU A 440 -33.20 22.99 10.99
N GLY A 441 -33.70 21.75 11.03
CA GLY A 441 -34.38 21.09 9.92
C GLY A 441 -35.87 21.42 9.75
N GLY A 442 -36.41 22.37 10.53
CA GLY A 442 -37.85 22.67 10.65
C GLY A 442 -38.35 23.94 9.94
N VAL A 443 -37.61 24.50 8.96
CA VAL A 443 -38.02 25.70 8.19
C VAL A 443 -38.27 25.38 6.72
#